data_AF-A0A0G4Q320-F1
#
_entry.id   AF-A0A0G4Q320-F1
#
_cell.length_a   1.000
_cell.length_b   1.000
_cell.length_c   1.000
_cell.angle_alpha   90.00
_cell.angle_beta   90.00
_cell.angle_gamma   90.00
#
_symmetry.space_group_name_H-M   'P 1'
#
loop_
_entity.id
_entity.type
_entity.pdbx_description
1 polymer ?
#
loop_
_entity_poly.entity_id
_entity_poly.type
_entity_poly.pdbx_seq_one_letter_code
_entity_poly.pdbx_strand_id
1 'polypeptide(L)'
;MEFKGSKPPWHIGLHPFEYRDRHTIRCSDRYIVANVLQPSDAEQAARADADVRLIAAAPELLEQLIRLRNKIASYKPDDDDDLNIVDAVISKALGQQ
;
A
#
# COMPACT_ATOMS: atom_id res chain seq x y z
N MET A 1 -7.14 -8.71 6.64
CA MET A 1 -5.80 -8.17 6.37
C MET A 1 -5.43 -7.23 7.50
N GLU A 2 -4.60 -7.68 8.43
CA GLU A 2 -3.76 -6.76 9.18
C GLU A 2 -2.35 -7.06 8.66
N PHE A 3 -1.70 -6.10 7.99
CA PHE A 3 -0.24 -6.10 8.01
C PHE A 3 0.11 -6.16 9.50
N LYS A 4 0.66 -7.28 10.00
CA LYS A 4 0.77 -7.54 11.45
C LYS A 4 1.40 -6.32 12.13
N GLY A 5 0.62 -5.61 12.95
CA GLY A 5 1.06 -4.39 13.66
C GLY A 5 0.69 -3.04 13.01
N SER A 6 0.06 -3.01 11.83
CA SER A 6 -0.39 -1.76 11.19
C SER A 6 -1.79 -1.91 10.59
N LYS A 7 -2.82 -1.62 11.38
CA LYS A 7 -4.22 -1.74 10.95
C LYS A 7 -4.56 -0.65 9.92
N PRO A 8 -5.18 -1.00 8.77
CA PRO A 8 -5.72 0.00 7.86
C PRO A 8 -6.93 0.73 8.49
N PRO A 9 -7.32 1.91 7.99
CA PRO A 9 -6.71 2.65 6.88
C PRO A 9 -5.34 3.24 7.24
N TRP A 10 -4.50 3.43 6.22
CA TRP A 10 -3.25 4.16 6.36
C TRP A 10 -3.43 5.62 5.96
N HIS A 11 -2.72 6.51 6.65
CA HIS A 11 -2.84 7.94 6.49
C HIS A 11 -1.48 8.60 6.34
N ILE A 12 -1.45 9.63 5.52
CA ILE A 12 -0.29 10.50 5.37
C ILE A 12 -0.22 11.38 6.63
N GLY A 13 0.79 11.13 7.44
CA GLY A 13 1.10 11.89 8.64
C GLY A 13 2.24 12.87 8.40
N LEU A 14 2.10 14.07 8.98
CA LEU A 14 3.20 15.02 9.09
C LEU A 14 4.11 14.64 10.26
N HIS A 15 5.43 14.77 10.07
CA HIS A 15 6.37 14.58 11.17
C HIS A 15 6.22 15.71 12.21
N PRO A 16 6.18 15.42 13.53
CA PRO A 16 5.89 16.44 14.56
C PRO A 16 7.03 17.43 14.80
N PHE A 17 8.25 17.10 14.36
CA PHE A 17 9.38 18.02 14.36
C PHE A 17 9.49 18.66 12.99
N GLU A 18 9.65 19.99 12.96
CA GLU A 18 9.64 20.96 11.84
C GLU A 18 10.64 20.70 10.69
N TYR A 19 11.02 19.46 10.44
CA TYR A 19 11.64 19.06 9.19
C TYR A 19 10.58 19.10 8.10
N ARG A 20 10.48 20.27 7.46
CA ARG A 20 9.74 20.47 6.22
C ARG A 20 10.01 19.26 5.31
N ASP A 21 8.93 18.67 4.81
CA ASP A 21 8.95 17.66 3.74
C ASP A 21 9.20 16.19 4.16
N ARG A 22 9.09 15.84 5.45
CA ARG A 22 8.99 14.42 5.85
C ARG A 22 7.55 13.93 5.86
N HIS A 23 7.21 13.12 4.86
CA HIS A 23 5.97 12.35 4.85
C HIS A 23 6.17 11.02 5.58
N THR A 24 5.32 10.78 6.58
CA THR A 24 5.22 9.50 7.28
C THR A 24 3.92 8.83 6.91
N ILE A 25 3.91 7.51 6.78
CA ILE A 25 2.68 6.73 6.67
C ILE A 25 2.35 6.17 8.05
N ARG A 26 1.13 6.40 8.50
CA ARG A 26 0.66 5.98 9.83
C ARG A 26 -0.60 5.14 9.73
N CYS A 27 -0.76 4.17 10.62
CA CYS A 27 -2.03 3.47 10.83
C CYS A 27 -2.93 4.24 11.81
N SER A 28 -4.19 3.81 11.94
CA SER A 28 -5.23 4.54 12.69
C SER A 28 -4.91 4.76 14.18
N ASP A 29 -4.05 3.91 14.76
CA ASP A 29 -3.53 3.99 16.12
C ASP A 29 -2.23 4.82 16.24
N ARG A 30 -1.88 5.58 15.18
CA ARG A 30 -0.75 6.52 15.07
C ARG A 30 0.65 5.90 15.05
N TYR A 31 0.78 4.57 14.96
CA TYR A 31 2.09 3.95 14.72
C TYR A 31 2.60 4.28 13.32
N ILE A 32 3.92 4.45 13.19
CA ILE A 32 4.59 4.73 11.91
C ILE A 32 4.77 3.41 11.17
N VAL A 33 4.17 3.32 9.98
CA VAL A 33 4.26 2.19 9.05
C VAL A 33 5.46 2.35 8.11
N ALA A 34 5.70 3.57 7.64
CA ALA A 34 6.82 3.89 6.75
C ALA A 34 7.30 5.33 6.92
N ASN A 35 8.58 5.55 6.66
CA ASN A 35 9.17 6.87 6.46
C ASN A 35 9.55 7.01 4.99
N VAL A 36 9.11 8.07 4.33
CA VAL A 36 9.54 8.37 2.95
C VAL A 36 10.73 9.32 2.99
N LEU A 37 11.69 9.07 2.10
CA LEU A 37 12.99 9.76 2.09
C LEU A 37 12.81 11.27 1.93
N GLN A 38 13.65 12.03 2.65
CA GLN A 38 13.63 13.48 2.59
C GLN A 38 14.21 13.95 1.24
N PRO A 39 13.45 14.68 0.42
CA PRO A 39 13.94 15.13 -0.87
C PRO A 39 15.01 16.23 -0.70
N SER A 40 16.07 16.18 -1.50
CA SER A 40 17.11 17.23 -1.54
C SER A 40 16.79 18.37 -2.51
N ASP A 41 15.82 18.15 -3.42
CA ASP A 41 15.42 19.07 -4.48
C ASP A 41 13.93 18.90 -4.83
N ALA A 42 13.42 19.78 -5.69
CA ALA A 42 12.01 19.80 -6.08
C ALA A 42 11.57 18.55 -6.88
N GLU A 43 12.48 17.93 -7.64
CA GLU A 43 12.16 16.73 -8.41
C GLU A 43 11.99 15.52 -7.50
N GLN A 44 12.90 15.36 -6.54
CA GLN A 44 12.80 14.34 -5.51
C GLN A 44 11.58 14.55 -4.63
N ALA A 45 11.17 15.80 -4.37
CA ALA A 45 9.98 16.09 -3.59
C ALA A 45 8.71 15.59 -4.29
N ALA A 46 8.58 15.82 -5.60
CA ALA A 46 7.45 15.32 -6.37
C ALA A 46 7.39 13.78 -6.40
N ARG A 47 8.55 13.10 -6.46
CA ARG A 47 8.63 11.64 -6.40
C ARG A 47 8.23 11.12 -5.01
N ALA A 48 8.75 11.74 -3.95
CA ALA A 48 8.40 11.39 -2.58
C ALA A 48 6.89 11.53 -2.35
N ASP A 49 6.26 12.61 -2.83
CA ASP A 49 4.80 12.80 -2.73
C ASP A 49 4.01 11.70 -3.45
N ALA A 50 4.47 11.27 -4.62
CA ALA A 50 3.85 10.18 -5.36
C ALA A 50 3.97 8.84 -4.61
N ASP A 51 5.15 8.53 -4.10
CA ASP A 51 5.42 7.32 -3.32
C ASP A 51 4.57 7.27 -2.04
N VAL A 52 4.45 8.41 -1.35
CA VAL A 52 3.63 8.56 -0.13
C VAL A 52 2.16 8.22 -0.43
N ARG A 53 1.61 8.76 -1.52
CA ARG A 53 0.22 8.49 -1.91
C ARG A 53 0.03 7.02 -2.30
N LEU A 54 0.99 6.45 -3.02
CA LEU A 54 0.95 5.04 -3.43
C LEU A 54 0.99 4.10 -2.22
N ILE A 55 1.90 4.34 -1.28
CA ILE A 55 2.03 3.52 -0.06
C ILE A 55 0.77 3.68 0.79
N ALA A 56 0.27 4.90 0.98
CA ALA A 56 -0.94 5.16 1.76
C ALA A 56 -2.17 4.40 1.22
N ALA A 57 -2.30 4.30 -0.11
CA ALA A 57 -3.42 3.63 -0.77
C ALA A 57 -3.23 2.10 -0.92
N ALA A 58 -2.08 1.54 -0.54
CA ALA A 58 -1.77 0.13 -0.75
C ALA A 58 -2.79 -0.83 -0.10
N PRO A 59 -3.30 -0.61 1.12
CA PRO A 59 -4.32 -1.47 1.71
C PRO A 59 -5.62 -1.49 0.91
N GLU A 60 -6.13 -0.32 0.50
CA GLU A 60 -7.36 -0.19 -0.28
C GLU A 60 -7.20 -0.78 -1.69
N LEU A 61 -6.04 -0.55 -2.33
CA LEU A 61 -5.71 -1.16 -3.64
C LEU A 61 -5.70 -2.68 -3.54
N LEU A 62 -5.07 -3.23 -2.50
CA LEU A 62 -5.00 -4.67 -2.27
C LEU A 62 -6.39 -5.27 -1.99
N GLU A 63 -7.24 -4.57 -1.25
CA GLU A 63 -8.63 -4.97 -1.05
C GLU A 63 -9.40 -5.02 -2.38
N GLN A 64 -9.27 -4.00 -3.23
CA GLN A 64 -9.94 -4.00 -4.54
C GLN A 64 -9.40 -5.09 -5.47
N LEU A 65 -8.10 -5.39 -5.43
CA LEU A 65 -7.50 -6.49 -6.19
C LEU A 65 -8.08 -7.85 -5.76
N ILE A 66 -8.21 -8.12 -4.46
CA ILE A 66 -8.86 -9.34 -3.97
C ILE A 66 -10.31 -9.43 -4.45
N ARG A 67 -11.07 -8.32 -4.35
CA ARG A 67 -12.47 -8.28 -4.81
C ARG A 67 -12.56 -8.57 -6.31
N LEU A 68 -11.66 -8.00 -7.12
CA LEU A 68 -11.62 -8.22 -8.56
C LEU A 68 -11.27 -9.67 -8.90
N ARG A 69 -10.22 -10.23 -8.28
CA ARG A 69 -9.83 -11.64 -8.40
C ARG A 69 -11.01 -12.56 -8.11
N ASN A 70 -11.74 -12.31 -7.04
CA ASN A 70 -12.90 -13.13 -6.66
C ASN A 70 -14.06 -13.02 -7.64
N LYS A 71 -14.27 -11.85 -8.27
CA LYS A 71 -15.26 -11.70 -9.34
C LYS A 71 -14.86 -12.53 -10.56
N ILE A 72 -13.62 -12.45 -11.01
CA ILE A 72 -13.14 -13.21 -12.18
C ILE A 72 -13.28 -14.72 -11.92
N ALA A 73 -12.85 -15.18 -10.73
CA ALA A 73 -13.00 -16.58 -10.32
C ALA A 73 -14.46 -17.08 -10.29
N SER A 74 -15.45 -16.18 -10.20
CA SER A 74 -16.87 -16.54 -10.19
C SER A 74 -17.49 -16.74 -11.58
N TYR A 75 -16.86 -16.24 -12.64
CA TYR A 75 -17.42 -16.27 -14.01
C TYR A 75 -17.01 -17.49 -14.84
N LYS A 76 -16.49 -18.55 -14.19
CA LYS A 76 -15.90 -19.73 -14.82
C LYS A 76 -14.58 -19.35 -15.49
N PRO A 77 -13.52 -19.15 -14.68
CA PRO A 77 -12.23 -18.69 -15.18
C PRO A 77 -11.65 -19.72 -16.15
N ASP A 78 -11.11 -19.24 -17.25
CA ASP A 78 -10.35 -20.05 -18.20
C ASP A 78 -8.85 -19.95 -17.87
N ASP A 79 -8.02 -20.82 -18.46
CA ASP A 79 -6.57 -20.85 -18.20
C ASP A 79 -5.89 -19.50 -18.51
N ASP A 80 -6.47 -18.68 -19.40
CA ASP A 80 -5.99 -17.35 -19.78
C ASP A 80 -6.23 -16.27 -18.69
N ASP A 81 -6.99 -16.56 -17.62
CA ASP A 81 -7.25 -15.61 -16.54
C ASP A 81 -6.09 -15.53 -15.51
N ASP A 82 -5.08 -16.41 -15.62
CA ASP A 82 -3.83 -16.39 -14.83
C ASP A 82 -4.04 -16.21 -13.31
N LEU A 83 -5.13 -16.76 -12.77
CA LEU A 83 -5.53 -16.55 -11.36
C LEU A 83 -4.49 -17.09 -10.37
N ASN A 84 -3.70 -18.10 -10.76
CA ASN A 84 -2.59 -18.63 -9.98
C ASN A 84 -1.46 -17.59 -9.77
N ILE A 85 -1.16 -16.78 -10.79
CA ILE A 85 -0.17 -15.69 -10.71
C ILE A 85 -0.71 -14.59 -9.78
N VAL A 86 -1.98 -14.21 -9.97
CA VAL A 86 -2.65 -13.20 -9.14
C VAL A 86 -2.66 -13.64 -7.67
N ASP A 87 -2.99 -14.91 -7.41
CA ASP A 87 -2.98 -15.50 -6.06
C ASP A 87 -1.59 -15.44 -5.43
N ALA A 88 -0.54 -15.80 -6.18
CA ALA A 88 0.83 -15.72 -5.69
C ALA A 88 1.23 -14.28 -5.30
N VAL A 89 0.85 -13.28 -6.10
CA VAL A 89 1.13 -11.86 -5.81
C VAL A 89 0.32 -11.38 -4.60
N ILE A 90 -0.95 -11.76 -4.47
CA ILE A 90 -1.79 -11.43 -3.32
C ILE A 90 -1.22 -12.08 -2.04
N SER A 91 -0.83 -13.36 -2.08
CA SER A 91 -0.20 -14.05 -0.95
C SER A 91 1.12 -13.41 -0.56
N LYS A 92 1.92 -12.96 -1.53
CA LYS A 92 3.16 -12.20 -1.26
C LYS A 92 2.86 -10.87 -0.56
N ALA A 93 1.90 -10.10 -1.09
CA ALA A 93 1.49 -8.82 -0.50
C ALA A 93 0.90 -8.99 0.92
N LEU A 94 0.32 -10.16 1.18
CA LEU A 94 -0.19 -10.59 2.48
C LEU A 94 0.86 -11.07 3.48
N GLY A 95 2.10 -11.34 3.02
CA GLY A 95 3.11 -12.01 3.83
C GLY A 95 2.72 -13.45 4.20
N GLN A 96 1.98 -14.13 3.32
CA GLN A 96 1.53 -15.54 3.49
C GLN A 96 2.44 -16.54 2.77
N GLN A 97 3.53 -16.08 2.16
CA GLN A 97 4.54 -16.90 1.49
C GLN A 97 5.72 -17.20 2.42
#